data_AF-A0A519LQH6-F1
#
_entry.id   AF-A0A519LQH6-F1
#
_cell.length_a   1.000
_cell.length_b   1.000
_cell.length_c   1.000
_cell.angle_alpha   90.00
_cell.angle_beta   90.00
_cell.angle_gamma   90.00
#
_symmetry.space_group_name_H-M   'P 1'
#
loop_
_entity.id
_entity.type
_entity.pdbx_description
1 polymer ?
#
loop_
_entity_poly.entity_id
_entity_poly.type
_entity_poly.pdbx_seq_one_letter_code
_entity_poly.pdbx_strand_id
1 'polypeptide(L)'
;MSAKNYAAMVFDTVLSIPGMSEPVKIDLKISRKNVLLLSHFIERGLLLEKEEGSLMGSIAEEELIELKNVSQECLQKAGLVELNQKLLSFIEDSK
;
A
#
# COMPACT_ATOMS: atom_id res chain seq x y z
N MET A 1 -28.32 0.83 4.93
CA MET A 1 -26.96 0.33 4.67
C MET A 1 -26.47 0.98 3.38
N SER A 2 -25.41 1.78 3.41
CA SER A 2 -24.88 2.43 2.20
C SER A 2 -24.08 1.42 1.37
N ALA A 3 -24.00 1.60 0.05
CA ALA A 3 -23.21 0.75 -0.84
C ALA A 3 -21.73 0.66 -0.43
N LYS A 4 -21.17 1.74 0.15
CA LYS A 4 -19.80 1.78 0.69
C LYS A 4 -19.61 0.79 1.86
N ASN A 5 -20.56 0.76 2.80
CA ASN A 5 -20.50 -0.13 3.96
C ASN A 5 -20.63 -1.60 3.55
N TYR A 6 -21.46 -1.88 2.53
CA TYR A 6 -21.56 -3.23 1.99
C TYR A 6 -20.25 -3.69 1.35
N ALA A 7 -19.60 -2.83 0.56
CA ALA A 7 -18.30 -3.14 -0.04
C ALA A 7 -17.23 -3.42 1.03
N ALA A 8 -17.15 -2.60 2.08
CA ALA A 8 -16.21 -2.81 3.18
C ALA A 8 -16.41 -4.16 3.88
N MET A 9 -17.66 -4.54 4.16
CA MET A 9 -17.97 -5.85 4.76
C MET A 9 -17.60 -7.03 3.86
N VAL A 10 -17.82 -6.92 2.54
CA VAL A 10 -17.42 -7.97 1.60
C VAL A 10 -15.90 -8.12 1.59
N PHE A 11 -15.15 -7.02 1.57
CA PHE A 11 -13.69 -7.06 1.65
C PHE A 11 -13.20 -7.70 2.94
N ASP A 12 -13.74 -7.28 4.09
CA ASP A 12 -13.38 -7.85 5.40
C ASP A 12 -13.62 -9.37 5.46
N THR A 13 -14.75 -9.82 4.92
CA THR A 13 -15.08 -11.24 4.81
C THR A 13 -14.07 -11.98 3.91
N VAL A 14 -13.70 -11.41 2.77
CA VAL A 14 -12.74 -12.01 1.83
C VAL A 14 -11.35 -12.09 2.44
N LEU A 15 -10.89 -11.04 3.12
CA LEU A 15 -9.58 -11.02 3.80
C LEU A 15 -9.51 -12.00 4.98
N SER A 16 -10.66 -12.33 5.57
CA SER A 16 -10.78 -13.34 6.63
C SER A 16 -10.84 -14.79 6.13
N ILE A 17 -10.78 -15.03 4.81
CA ILE A 17 -10.81 -16.40 4.26
C ILE A 17 -9.52 -17.14 4.63
N PRO A 18 -9.60 -18.39 5.13
CA PRO A 18 -8.42 -19.21 5.38
C PRO A 18 -7.53 -19.30 4.13
N GLY A 19 -6.23 -19.09 4.30
CA GLY A 19 -5.26 -19.07 3.20
C GLY A 19 -4.90 -17.66 2.71
N MET A 20 -5.62 -16.61 3.10
CA MET A 20 -5.28 -15.23 2.70
C MET A 20 -3.98 -14.68 3.33
N SER A 21 -3.54 -15.28 4.43
CA SER A 21 -2.23 -14.97 5.06
C SER A 21 -1.10 -15.87 4.57
N GLU A 22 -1.34 -16.76 3.61
CA GLU A 22 -0.30 -17.64 3.08
C GLU A 22 0.66 -16.85 2.18
N PRO A 23 1.99 -17.01 2.36
CA PRO A 23 2.96 -16.28 1.56
C PRO A 23 2.95 -16.77 0.11
N VAL A 24 2.86 -15.83 -0.83
CA VAL A 24 2.90 -16.11 -2.27
C VAL A 24 4.13 -15.49 -2.93
N LYS A 25 4.66 -16.15 -3.97
CA LYS A 25 5.75 -15.62 -4.78
C LYS A 25 5.19 -14.79 -5.94
N ILE A 26 5.56 -13.51 -5.98
CA ILE A 26 5.17 -12.58 -7.04
C ILE A 26 6.38 -12.30 -7.94
N ASP A 27 6.32 -12.68 -9.21
CA ASP A 27 7.29 -12.25 -10.23
C ASP A 27 6.79 -10.96 -10.90
N LEU A 28 7.55 -9.87 -10.73
CA LEU A 28 7.13 -8.53 -11.14
C LEU A 28 8.12 -7.93 -12.14
N LYS A 29 7.63 -7.60 -13.35
CA LYS A 29 8.40 -6.90 -14.40
C LYS A 29 7.71 -5.58 -14.74
N ILE A 30 8.09 -4.52 -14.04
CA ILE A 30 7.55 -3.17 -14.23
C ILE A 30 8.66 -2.14 -14.47
N SER A 31 8.31 -1.01 -15.09
CA SER A 31 9.26 0.07 -15.33
C SER A 31 9.62 0.80 -14.03
N ARG A 32 10.80 1.44 -14.00
CA ARG A 32 11.24 2.31 -12.88
C ARG A 32 10.21 3.39 -12.53
N LYS A 33 9.52 3.94 -13.55
CA LYS A 33 8.42 4.89 -13.37
C LYS A 33 7.29 4.27 -12.56
N ASN A 34 6.88 3.06 -12.90
CA ASN A 34 5.78 2.38 -12.20
C ASN A 34 6.19 1.96 -10.78
N VAL A 35 7.46 1.64 -10.54
CA VAL A 35 7.98 1.39 -9.18
C VAL A 35 7.83 2.63 -8.29
N LEU A 36 8.24 3.80 -8.79
CA LEU A 36 8.08 5.06 -8.05
C LEU A 36 6.61 5.40 -7.78
N LEU A 37 5.75 5.25 -8.79
CA LEU A 37 4.32 5.49 -8.64
C LEU A 37 3.69 4.53 -7.64
N LEU A 38 4.05 3.25 -7.69
CA LEU A 38 3.57 2.23 -6.76
C LEU A 38 3.95 2.62 -5.32
N SER A 39 5.23 2.95 -5.10
CA SER A 39 5.69 3.33 -3.77
C SER A 39 4.95 4.55 -3.23
N HIS A 40 4.78 5.56 -4.07
CA HIS A 40 4.09 6.79 -3.70
C HIS A 40 2.60 6.55 -3.37
N PHE A 41 1.92 5.71 -4.14
CA PHE A 41 0.52 5.38 -3.87
C PHE A 41 0.33 4.57 -2.59
N ILE A 42 1.23 3.62 -2.30
CA ILE A 42 1.20 2.87 -1.04
C ILE A 42 1.40 3.85 0.12
N GLU A 43 2.46 4.66 0.11
CA GLU A 43 2.73 5.62 1.18
C GLU A 43 1.58 6.60 1.40
N ARG A 44 1.01 7.16 0.32
CA ARG A 44 -0.17 8.04 0.44
C ARG A 44 -1.41 7.31 0.94
N GLY A 45 -1.63 6.08 0.50
CA GLY A 45 -2.76 5.25 0.96
C GLY A 45 -2.69 4.98 2.46
N LEU A 46 -1.49 4.76 2.99
CA LEU A 46 -1.25 4.57 4.43
C LEU A 46 -1.51 5.83 5.27
N LEU A 47 -1.42 7.02 4.67
CA LEU A 47 -1.65 8.31 5.34
C LEU A 47 -3.13 8.74 5.33
N LEU A 48 -4.00 8.03 4.60
CA LEU A 48 -5.42 8.33 4.59
C LEU A 48 -6.02 7.96 5.95
N GLU A 49 -6.84 8.86 6.50
CA GLU A 49 -7.55 8.60 7.75
C GLU A 49 -8.41 7.33 7.60
N LYS A 50 -8.28 6.44 8.59
CA LYS A 50 -9.10 5.24 8.69
C LYS A 50 -10.52 5.64 9.08
N GLU A 51 -11.32 6.07 8.11
CA GLU A 51 -12.75 6.28 8.34
C GLU A 51 -13.41 4.96 8.76
N GLU A 52 -14.18 4.99 9.85
CA GLU A 52 -14.98 3.85 10.30
C GLU A 52 -15.94 3.42 9.18
N GLY A 53 -15.88 2.13 8.80
CA GLY A 53 -16.67 1.58 7.69
C GLY A 53 -16.04 1.74 6.30
N SER A 54 -14.79 2.22 6.21
CA SER A 54 -13.97 2.17 5.00
C SER A 54 -13.11 0.90 4.96
N LEU A 55 -12.69 0.49 3.75
CA LEU A 55 -11.75 -0.63 3.56
C LEU A 55 -10.43 -0.42 4.33
N MET A 56 -9.92 0.81 4.41
CA MET A 56 -8.68 1.09 5.15
C MET A 56 -8.85 0.95 6.67
N GLY A 57 -10.07 1.15 7.17
CA GLY A 57 -10.42 0.93 8.57
C GLY A 57 -10.42 -0.54 8.99
N SER A 58 -10.59 -1.48 8.06
CA SER A 58 -10.62 -2.92 8.35
C SER A 58 -9.26 -3.62 8.21
N ILE A 59 -8.21 -2.94 7.73
CA ILE A 59 -6.88 -3.53 7.56
C ILE A 59 -6.08 -3.42 8.86
N ALA A 60 -5.49 -4.53 9.30
CA ALA A 60 -4.64 -4.61 10.48
C ALA A 60 -3.33 -3.84 10.26
N GLU A 61 -2.75 -3.32 11.34
CA GLU A 61 -1.51 -2.54 11.27
C GLU A 61 -0.32 -3.37 10.74
N GLU A 62 -0.29 -4.66 11.04
CA GLU A 62 0.73 -5.60 10.55
C GLU A 62 0.73 -5.69 9.02
N GLU A 63 -0.44 -5.82 8.40
CA GLU A 63 -0.60 -5.89 6.94
C GLU A 63 -0.19 -4.57 6.26
N LEU A 64 -0.42 -3.42 6.92
CA LEU A 64 0.04 -2.12 6.45
C LEU A 64 1.58 -2.02 6.49
N ILE A 65 2.21 -2.55 7.53
CA ILE A 65 3.67 -2.61 7.65
C ILE A 65 4.25 -3.52 6.56
N GLU A 66 3.63 -4.67 6.31
CA GLU A 66 4.03 -5.58 5.23
C GLU A 66 3.95 -4.92 3.85
N LEU A 67 2.84 -4.22 3.54
CA LEU A 67 2.70 -3.47 2.29
C LEU A 67 3.75 -2.35 2.15
N LYS A 68 4.09 -1.67 3.26
CA LYS A 68 5.18 -0.69 3.27
C LYS A 68 6.53 -1.35 2.98
N ASN A 69 6.79 -2.53 3.54
CA ASN A 69 8.02 -3.28 3.28
C ASN A 69 8.12 -3.72 1.81
N VAL A 70 7.02 -4.19 1.22
CA VAL A 70 6.96 -4.53 -0.22
C VAL A 70 7.33 -3.34 -1.10
N SER A 71 6.78 -2.15 -0.78
CA SER A 71 7.12 -0.91 -1.47
C SER A 71 8.63 -0.60 -1.41
N GLN A 72 9.23 -0.70 -0.22
CA GLN A 72 10.66 -0.47 -0.01
C GLN A 72 11.52 -1.49 -0.77
N GLU A 73 11.13 -2.77 -0.76
CA GLU A 73 11.82 -3.79 -1.54
C GLU A 73 11.78 -3.51 -3.05
N CYS A 74 10.64 -3.05 -3.58
CA CYS A 74 10.53 -2.67 -4.99
C CYS A 74 11.48 -1.53 -5.33
N LEU A 75 11.56 -0.49 -4.48
CA LEU A 75 12.51 0.62 -4.65
C LEU A 75 13.96 0.14 -4.61
N GLN A 76 14.30 -0.74 -3.66
CA GLN A 76 15.64 -1.30 -3.51
C GLN A 76 16.05 -2.11 -4.74
N LYS A 77 15.17 -3.04 -5.19
CA LYS A 77 15.41 -3.87 -6.38
C LYS A 77 15.52 -3.03 -7.66
N ALA A 78 14.83 -1.88 -7.73
CA ALA A 78 14.90 -0.97 -8.88
C ALA A 78 16.08 0.01 -8.83
N GLY A 79 16.79 0.11 -7.69
CA GLY A 79 17.87 1.07 -7.45
C GLY A 79 17.38 2.52 -7.35
N LEU A 80 16.17 2.73 -6.81
CA LEU A 80 15.48 4.03 -6.81
C LEU A 80 15.31 4.65 -5.42
N VAL A 81 15.86 4.04 -4.37
CA VAL A 81 15.70 4.48 -2.97
C VAL A 81 16.12 5.94 -2.79
N GLU A 82 17.35 6.29 -3.18
CA GLU A 82 17.87 7.66 -3.04
C GLU A 82 17.08 8.69 -3.85
N LEU A 83 16.65 8.31 -5.07
CA LEU A 83 15.84 9.20 -5.91
C LEU A 83 14.48 9.46 -5.27
N ASN A 84 13.84 8.41 -4.75
CA ASN A 84 12.55 8.55 -4.06
C ASN A 84 12.66 9.46 -2.85
N GLN A 85 13.70 9.30 -2.02
CA GLN A 85 13.96 10.17 -0.86
C GLN A 85 14.11 11.64 -1.25
N LYS A 86 14.92 11.93 -2.28
CA LYS A 86 15.09 13.30 -2.80
C LYS A 86 13.77 13.87 -3.33
N LEU A 87 13.00 13.08 -4.06
CA LEU A 87 11.71 13.53 -4.59
C LEU A 87 10.72 13.87 -3.46
N LEU A 88 10.66 13.05 -2.42
CA LEU A 88 9.81 13.32 -1.26
C LEU A 88 10.24 14.60 -0.53
N SER A 89 11.54 14.82 -0.31
CA SER A 89 12.01 16.05 0.32
C SER A 89 11.64 17.29 -0.50
N PHE A 90 11.76 17.25 -1.83
CA PHE A 90 11.31 18.36 -2.68
C PHE A 90 9.81 18.66 -2.59
N ILE A 91 8.99 17.63 -2.42
CA ILE A 91 7.54 17.78 -2.30
C ILE A 91 7.16 18.37 -0.93
N GLU A 92 7.88 17.99 0.13
CA GLU A 92 7.70 18.51 1.48
C GLU A 92 8.17 19.97 1.59
N ASP A 93 9.31 20.32 0.99
CA ASP A 93 9.84 21.68 0.97
C ASP A 93 8.98 22.66 0.16
N SER A 94 8.07 22.15 -0.69
CA SER A 94 7.16 22.96 -1.51
C SER A 94 5.78 23.22 -0.86
N LYS A 95 5.55 22.72 0.36
CA LYS A 95 4.33 22.98 1.16
C LYS A 95 4.56 24.07 2.20
#